data_AF-A0A2H5UHM7-F1
#
_entry.id   AF-A0A2H5UHM7-F1
#
_cell.length_a   1.000
_cell.length_b   1.000
_cell.length_c   1.000
_cell.angle_alpha   90.00
_cell.angle_beta   90.00
_cell.angle_gamma   90.00
#
_symmetry.space_group_name_H-M   'P 1'
#
loop_
_entity.id
_entity.type
_entity.pdbx_description
1 polymer ?
#
loop_
_entity_poly.entity_id
_entity_poly.type
_entity_poly.pdbx_seq_one_letter_code
_entity_poly.pdbx_strand_id
1 'polypeptide(L)'
;MHHACGRCILQRRYKIKNLIEEIPTVEQRKLVNFDIYKDWKCPVCECKKETFGHVWRCYSNRKRMRNIIYYSIICLIEKIKEYNIYTFDKAKIIDLFINESFGEVKVNNNKLTFVDIIKGLFPKLLADFLRQEIKMTKVHIFETGVKFLDFVFDSTHKIWSIDVIYKKTKKKF
;
A
#
# COMPACT_ATOMS: atom_id res chain seq x y z
N MET A 1 0.57 21.04 -23.54
CA MET A 1 -0.25 21.01 -22.31
C MET A 1 -0.86 19.61 -22.17
N HIS A 2 -0.42 18.81 -21.20
CA HIS A 2 -0.99 17.48 -20.97
C HIS A 2 -2.27 17.60 -20.14
N HIS A 3 -3.43 17.40 -20.78
CA HIS A 3 -4.68 17.20 -20.05
C HIS A 3 -4.57 15.91 -19.22
N ALA A 4 -4.63 16.03 -17.90
CA ALA A 4 -4.65 14.87 -17.02
C ALA A 4 -5.96 14.09 -17.25
N CYS A 5 -5.86 12.80 -17.61
CA CYS A 5 -7.01 11.90 -17.70
C CYS A 5 -7.78 11.87 -16.37
N GLY A 6 -9.11 11.87 -16.41
CA GLY A 6 -9.97 11.81 -15.20
C GLY A 6 -9.63 10.64 -14.27
N ARG A 7 -9.14 9.52 -14.83
CA ARG A 7 -8.63 8.37 -14.05
C ARG A 7 -7.40 8.74 -13.20
N CYS A 8 -6.48 9.53 -13.75
CA CYS A 8 -5.29 9.99 -13.03
C CYS A 8 -5.64 10.97 -11.90
N ILE A 9 -6.65 11.82 -12.09
CA ILE A 9 -7.13 12.76 -11.05
C ILE A 9 -7.72 11.99 -9.86
N LEU A 10 -8.58 11.01 -10.13
CA LEU A 10 -9.16 10.16 -9.09
C LEU A 10 -8.08 9.37 -8.34
N GLN A 11 -7.10 8.80 -9.04
CA GLN A 11 -6.00 8.08 -8.42
C GLN A 11 -5.15 8.98 -7.51
N ARG A 12 -4.84 10.21 -7.94
CA ARG A 12 -4.13 11.21 -7.11
C ARG A 12 -4.91 11.55 -5.85
N ARG A 13 -6.23 11.77 -5.96
CA ARG A 13 -7.10 12.04 -4.81
C ARG A 13 -7.11 10.88 -3.82
N TYR A 14 -7.17 9.64 -4.30
CA TYR A 14 -7.11 8.46 -3.44
C TYR A 14 -5.77 8.31 -2.73
N LYS A 15 -4.65 8.55 -3.43
CA LYS A 15 -3.32 8.53 -2.83
C LYS A 15 -3.17 9.58 -1.72
N ILE A 16 -3.66 10.81 -1.94
CA ILE A 16 -3.66 11.86 -0.90
C ILE A 16 -4.49 11.41 0.31
N LYS A 17 -5.72 10.96 0.08
CA LYS A 17 -6.59 10.44 1.14
C LYS A 17 -5.96 9.28 1.90
N ASN A 18 -5.24 8.40 1.21
CA ASN A 18 -4.54 7.28 1.81
C ASN A 18 -3.36 7.71 2.66
N LEU A 19 -2.62 8.74 2.23
CA LEU A 19 -1.55 9.34 3.01
C LEU A 19 -2.05 9.94 4.33
N ILE A 20 -3.17 10.67 4.30
CA ILE A 20 -3.76 11.31 5.49
C ILE A 20 -4.75 10.40 6.24
N GLU A 21 -4.83 9.12 5.89
CA GLU A 21 -5.77 8.13 6.46
C GLU A 21 -7.28 8.47 6.30
N GLU A 22 -7.61 9.37 5.37
CA GLU A 22 -8.97 9.83 5.03
C GLU A 22 -9.55 9.15 3.77
N ILE A 23 -9.15 7.92 3.52
CA ILE A 23 -9.79 7.10 2.50
C ILE A 23 -11.26 6.89 2.91
N PRO A 24 -12.26 6.83 1.99
CA PRO A 24 -13.68 6.65 2.34
C PRO A 24 -14.01 5.30 2.98
N THR A 25 -13.49 5.12 4.19
CA THR A 25 -13.70 4.07 5.16
C THR A 25 -15.13 4.10 5.64
N VAL A 26 -15.54 3.01 6.27
CA VAL A 26 -16.82 2.89 6.94
C VAL A 26 -17.01 4.01 7.96
N GLU A 27 -15.95 4.41 8.68
CA GLU A 27 -16.03 5.51 9.65
C GLU A 27 -16.28 6.85 8.97
N GLN A 28 -15.67 7.14 7.83
CA GLN A 28 -16.00 8.34 7.06
C GLN A 28 -17.43 8.30 6.48
N ARG A 29 -17.92 7.12 6.12
CA ARG A 29 -19.29 6.96 5.64
C ARG A 29 -20.33 7.15 6.74
N LYS A 30 -20.01 6.77 7.98
CA LYS A 30 -20.86 7.08 9.16
C LYS A 30 -21.06 8.59 9.35
N LEU A 31 -20.08 9.41 9.01
CA LEU A 31 -20.21 10.88 9.05
C LEU A 31 -21.21 11.41 8.01
N VAL A 32 -21.38 10.70 6.90
CA VAL A 32 -22.30 11.09 5.81
C VAL A 32 -23.69 10.50 6.01
N ASN A 33 -23.80 9.25 6.45
CA ASN A 33 -25.08 8.60 6.73
C ASN A 33 -24.94 7.57 7.86
N PHE A 34 -25.07 8.05 9.10
CA PHE A 34 -24.85 7.23 10.28
C PHE A 34 -25.77 6.01 10.33
N ASP A 35 -27.06 6.16 10.02
CA ASP A 35 -28.04 5.08 10.15
C ASP A 35 -27.76 3.87 9.26
N ILE A 36 -27.22 4.09 8.06
CA ILE A 36 -26.86 3.00 7.14
C ILE A 36 -25.59 2.27 7.61
N TYR A 37 -24.64 3.00 8.19
CA TYR A 37 -23.28 2.51 8.40
C TYR A 37 -22.93 2.24 9.87
N LYS A 38 -23.79 2.59 10.85
CA LYS A 38 -23.49 2.49 12.29
C LYS A 38 -22.97 1.12 12.73
N ASP A 39 -23.58 0.05 12.21
CA ASP A 39 -23.25 -1.34 12.55
C ASP A 39 -22.24 -1.99 11.60
N TRP A 40 -21.71 -1.23 10.63
CA TRP A 40 -20.76 -1.79 9.68
C TRP A 40 -19.43 -2.12 10.36
N LYS A 41 -19.02 -3.36 10.15
CA LYS A 41 -17.79 -3.96 10.61
C LYS A 41 -16.75 -3.97 9.49
N CYS A 42 -15.53 -4.33 9.83
CA CYS A 42 -14.43 -4.56 8.92
C CYS A 42 -14.89 -5.36 7.68
N PRO A 43 -14.67 -4.88 6.45
CA PRO A 43 -15.11 -5.55 5.23
C PRO A 43 -14.36 -6.85 4.97
N VAL A 44 -13.26 -7.09 5.69
CA VAL A 44 -12.44 -8.30 5.57
C VAL A 44 -12.86 -9.40 6.54
N CYS A 45 -13.13 -9.10 7.82
CA CYS A 45 -13.56 -10.12 8.80
C CYS A 45 -15.04 -10.07 9.18
N GLU A 46 -15.75 -8.97 8.88
CA GLU A 46 -17.15 -8.73 9.25
C GLU A 46 -17.43 -8.84 10.76
N CYS A 47 -16.38 -8.74 11.57
CA CYS A 47 -16.39 -9.11 12.98
C CYS A 47 -16.09 -7.94 13.92
N LYS A 48 -15.06 -7.16 13.60
CA LYS A 48 -14.54 -6.04 14.41
C LYS A 48 -14.88 -4.71 13.75
N LYS A 49 -14.86 -3.62 14.53
CA LYS A 49 -14.97 -2.25 14.00
C LYS A 49 -13.90 -2.02 12.93
N GLU A 50 -14.29 -1.40 11.80
CA GLU A 50 -13.31 -0.97 10.80
C GLU A 50 -12.51 0.22 11.34
N THR A 51 -11.19 0.13 11.27
CA THR A 51 -10.28 1.27 11.38
C THR A 51 -9.23 1.13 10.28
N PHE A 52 -8.58 2.23 9.87
CA PHE A 52 -7.50 2.19 8.88
C PHE A 52 -6.47 1.10 9.23
N GLY A 53 -5.94 1.14 10.46
CA GLY A 53 -4.98 0.14 10.91
C GLY A 53 -5.53 -1.28 11.06
N HIS A 54 -6.83 -1.48 11.27
CA HIS A 54 -7.42 -2.81 11.39
C HIS A 54 -7.52 -3.52 10.03
N VAL A 55 -7.88 -2.83 8.95
CA VAL A 55 -8.03 -3.45 7.61
C VAL A 55 -6.74 -4.17 7.19
N TRP A 56 -5.59 -3.57 7.47
CA TRP A 56 -4.27 -4.13 7.16
C TRP A 56 -3.87 -5.25 8.13
N ARG A 57 -4.15 -5.09 9.43
CA ARG A 57 -3.82 -6.08 10.49
C ARG A 57 -4.84 -7.19 10.67
N CYS A 58 -5.95 -7.14 9.94
CA CYS A 58 -7.05 -8.07 10.09
C CYS A 58 -6.56 -9.50 9.88
N TYR A 59 -6.85 -10.40 10.83
CA TYR A 59 -6.42 -11.79 10.76
C TYR A 59 -6.87 -12.46 9.45
N SER A 60 -8.13 -12.23 9.04
CA SER A 60 -8.68 -12.73 7.78
C SER A 60 -7.97 -12.17 6.53
N ASN A 61 -7.16 -11.12 6.67
CA ASN A 61 -6.37 -10.53 5.60
C ASN A 61 -4.89 -10.96 5.62
N ARG A 62 -4.44 -11.67 6.67
CA ARG A 62 -3.01 -11.96 6.91
C ARG A 62 -2.30 -12.62 5.73
N LYS A 63 -2.91 -13.65 5.14
CA LYS A 63 -2.35 -14.36 3.97
C LYS A 63 -2.23 -13.42 2.76
N ARG A 64 -3.27 -12.62 2.51
CA ARG A 64 -3.30 -11.67 1.41
C ARG A 64 -2.24 -10.57 1.59
N MET A 65 -2.09 -10.03 2.80
CA MET A 65 -1.05 -9.04 3.09
C MET A 65 0.36 -9.61 2.93
N ARG A 66 0.62 -10.83 3.41
CA ARG A 66 1.91 -11.52 3.19
C ARG A 66 2.23 -11.64 1.69
N ASN A 67 1.25 -12.00 0.87
CA ASN A 67 1.42 -12.06 -0.57
C ASN A 67 1.71 -10.69 -1.19
N ILE A 68 0.98 -9.65 -0.77
CA ILE A 68 1.20 -8.28 -1.26
C ILE A 68 2.62 -7.82 -0.94
N ILE A 69 3.11 -8.02 0.29
CA ILE A 69 4.48 -7.68 0.67
C ILE A 69 5.48 -8.42 -0.21
N TYR A 70 5.33 -9.75 -0.32
CA TYR A 70 6.21 -10.57 -1.15
C TYR A 70 6.27 -10.08 -2.60
N TYR A 71 5.12 -9.88 -3.25
CA TYR A 71 5.08 -9.42 -4.63
C TYR A 71 5.52 -7.95 -4.79
N SER A 72 5.46 -7.14 -3.74
CA SER A 72 6.01 -5.77 -3.76
C SER A 72 7.54 -5.81 -3.81
N ILE A 73 8.16 -6.73 -3.06
CA ILE A 73 9.62 -6.97 -3.11
C ILE A 73 10.01 -7.49 -4.50
N ILE A 74 9.27 -8.45 -5.05
CA ILE A 74 9.50 -8.94 -6.42
C ILE A 74 9.36 -7.81 -7.44
N CYS A 75 8.32 -6.97 -7.33
CA CYS A 75 8.13 -5.82 -8.20
C CYS A 75 9.34 -4.88 -8.18
N LEU A 76 9.84 -4.55 -6.98
CA LEU A 76 11.04 -3.73 -6.82
C LEU A 76 12.25 -4.36 -7.55
N ILE A 77 12.49 -5.65 -7.33
CA ILE A 77 13.60 -6.39 -7.94
C ILE A 77 13.50 -6.37 -9.47
N GLU A 78 12.33 -6.68 -10.04
CA GLU A 78 12.15 -6.69 -11.50
C GLU A 78 12.35 -5.29 -12.09
N LYS A 79 11.90 -4.23 -11.40
CA LYS A 79 12.11 -2.85 -11.86
C LYS A 79 13.58 -2.43 -11.88
N ILE A 80 14.40 -2.93 -10.94
CA ILE A 80 15.85 -2.70 -10.98
C ILE A 80 16.49 -3.47 -12.14
N LYS A 81 16.03 -4.71 -12.43
CA LYS A 81 16.56 -5.48 -13.55
C LYS A 81 16.26 -4.87 -14.91
N GLU A 82 15.12 -4.21 -15.08
CA GLU A 82 14.73 -3.61 -16.36
C GLU A 82 15.77 -2.64 -16.93
N TYR A 83 16.62 -2.03 -16.08
CA TYR A 83 17.71 -1.17 -16.56
C TYR A 83 18.88 -1.94 -17.19
N ASN A 84 19.06 -3.24 -16.92
CA ASN A 84 20.14 -4.09 -17.42
C ASN A 84 21.58 -3.57 -17.23
N ILE A 85 21.78 -2.57 -16.35
CA ILE A 85 23.10 -1.96 -16.05
C ILE A 85 23.54 -2.16 -14.58
N TYR A 86 22.67 -2.75 -13.75
CA TYR A 86 22.92 -2.91 -12.32
C TYR A 86 23.11 -4.38 -11.97
N THR A 87 24.21 -4.68 -11.28
CA THR A 87 24.48 -5.98 -10.68
C THR A 87 24.15 -5.91 -9.19
N PHE A 88 23.33 -6.83 -8.69
CA PHE A 88 22.93 -6.86 -7.30
C PHE A 88 22.51 -8.26 -6.85
N ASP A 89 22.61 -8.50 -5.55
CA ASP A 89 22.07 -9.70 -4.92
C ASP A 89 20.61 -9.47 -4.50
N LYS A 90 19.72 -10.30 -5.04
CA LYS A 90 18.29 -10.27 -4.71
C LYS A 90 18.04 -10.61 -3.25
N ALA A 91 18.85 -11.48 -2.66
CA ALA A 91 18.73 -11.88 -1.26
C ALA A 91 18.92 -10.68 -0.34
N LYS A 92 19.90 -9.81 -0.60
CA LYS A 92 20.11 -8.57 0.19
C LYS A 92 18.90 -7.63 0.19
N ILE A 93 18.15 -7.54 -0.90
CA ILE A 93 16.91 -6.75 -0.93
C ILE A 93 15.83 -7.41 -0.07
N ILE A 94 15.68 -8.73 -0.17
CA ILE A 94 14.72 -9.48 0.65
C ILE A 94 15.08 -9.35 2.14
N ASP A 95 16.35 -9.52 2.48
CA ASP A 95 16.88 -9.39 3.84
C ASP A 95 16.66 -7.99 4.38
N LEU A 96 16.83 -6.94 3.56
CA LEU A 96 16.50 -5.58 3.97
C LEU A 96 15.03 -5.48 4.39
N PHE A 97 14.09 -6.07 3.66
CA PHE A 97 12.66 -6.04 4.04
C PHE A 97 12.31 -6.90 5.27
N ILE A 98 13.12 -7.92 5.57
CA ILE A 98 12.94 -8.79 6.74
C ILE A 98 13.54 -8.12 7.99
N ASN A 99 14.74 -7.55 7.85
CA ASN A 99 15.51 -6.96 8.94
C ASN A 99 15.03 -5.54 9.27
N GLU A 100 14.64 -4.78 8.25
CA GLU A 100 13.90 -3.54 8.44
C GLU A 100 12.42 -3.86 8.59
N SER A 101 11.70 -3.05 9.38
CA SER A 101 10.26 -3.23 9.63
C SER A 101 9.38 -3.06 8.38
N PHE A 102 9.96 -2.98 7.18
CA PHE A 102 9.26 -2.81 5.92
C PHE A 102 8.36 -3.99 5.58
N GLY A 103 8.65 -5.21 6.05
CA GLY A 103 7.74 -6.36 5.90
C GLY A 103 6.61 -6.40 6.94
N GLU A 104 6.61 -5.52 7.94
CA GLU A 104 5.68 -5.59 9.06
C GLU A 104 4.40 -4.78 8.81
N VAL A 105 3.25 -5.42 8.98
CA VAL A 105 1.94 -4.75 8.90
C VAL A 105 1.50 -4.34 10.30
N LYS A 106 2.26 -3.48 10.97
CA LYS A 106 1.90 -2.93 12.28
C LYS A 106 2.26 -1.45 12.33
N VAL A 107 1.51 -0.65 13.10
CA VAL A 107 1.88 0.75 13.31
C VAL A 107 3.04 0.78 14.31
N ASN A 108 4.09 1.54 13.99
CA ASN A 108 5.24 1.77 14.86
C ASN A 108 5.61 3.26 14.78
N ASN A 109 5.67 3.94 15.92
CA ASN A 109 5.96 5.38 15.95
C ASN A 109 7.43 5.71 15.71
N ASN A 110 8.32 4.72 15.85
CA ASN A 110 9.76 4.91 15.81
C ASN A 110 10.39 4.39 14.52
N LYS A 111 9.68 3.54 13.77
CA LYS A 111 10.19 2.91 12.54
C LYS A 111 9.12 2.89 11.46
N LEU A 112 9.56 3.11 10.23
CA LEU A 112 8.70 2.99 9.05
C LEU A 112 8.36 1.52 8.81
N THR A 113 7.08 1.24 8.61
CA THR A 113 6.53 -0.11 8.45
C THR A 113 5.88 -0.28 7.08
N PHE A 114 5.41 -1.48 6.75
CA PHE A 114 4.66 -1.66 5.51
C PHE A 114 3.40 -0.80 5.46
N VAL A 115 2.80 -0.47 6.61
CA VAL A 115 1.62 0.43 6.66
C VAL A 115 1.96 1.82 6.12
N ASP A 116 3.17 2.31 6.39
CA ASP A 116 3.65 3.60 5.89
C ASP A 116 3.97 3.54 4.39
N ILE A 117 4.47 2.41 3.91
CA ILE A 117 4.64 2.16 2.48
C ILE A 117 3.28 2.13 1.77
N ILE A 118 2.26 1.52 2.38
CA ILE A 118 0.88 1.56 1.85
C ILE A 118 0.41 3.00 1.71
N LYS A 119 0.71 3.88 2.67
CA LYS A 119 0.39 5.32 2.61
C LYS A 119 1.09 6.07 1.48
N GLY A 120 2.10 5.46 0.84
CA GLY A 120 2.88 6.05 -0.23
C GLY A 120 4.23 6.61 0.21
N LEU A 121 4.70 6.26 1.42
CA LEU A 121 6.01 6.70 1.91
C LEU A 121 7.10 5.74 1.43
N PHE A 122 8.09 6.28 0.71
CA PHE A 122 9.25 5.51 0.29
C PHE A 122 10.30 5.48 1.41
N PRO A 123 10.77 4.30 1.87
CA PRO A 123 11.73 4.25 2.97
C PRO A 123 13.08 4.87 2.59
N LYS A 124 13.58 5.80 3.42
CA LYS A 124 14.91 6.42 3.21
C LYS A 124 16.03 5.37 3.20
N LEU A 125 15.99 4.42 4.13
CA LEU A 125 16.97 3.33 4.19
C LEU A 125 16.96 2.47 2.92
N LEU A 126 15.80 2.26 2.31
CA LEU A 126 15.71 1.59 1.01
C LEU A 126 16.35 2.45 -0.09
N ALA A 127 16.06 3.75 -0.14
CA ALA A 127 16.71 4.66 -1.09
C ALA A 127 18.24 4.69 -0.93
N ASP A 128 18.71 4.69 0.31
CA ASP A 128 20.14 4.66 0.64
C ASP A 128 20.77 3.34 0.21
N PHE A 129 20.13 2.20 0.47
CA PHE A 129 20.58 0.89 -0.02
C PHE A 129 20.71 0.85 -1.55
N LEU A 130 19.67 1.30 -2.28
CA LEU A 130 19.70 1.34 -3.76
C LEU A 130 20.83 2.23 -4.28
N ARG A 131 21.10 3.35 -3.60
CA ARG A 131 22.17 4.30 -3.96
C ARG A 131 23.56 3.79 -3.60
N GLN A 132 23.73 3.21 -2.42
CA GLN A 132 25.04 2.91 -1.84
C GLN A 132 25.50 1.49 -2.17
N GLU A 133 24.59 0.51 -2.15
CA GLU A 133 24.93 -0.89 -2.41
C GLU A 133 24.81 -1.22 -3.90
N ILE A 134 23.70 -0.84 -4.53
CA ILE A 134 23.44 -1.13 -5.96
C ILE A 134 24.05 -0.06 -6.89
N LYS A 135 24.45 1.10 -6.33
CA LYS A 135 24.99 2.25 -7.09
C LYS A 135 24.02 2.82 -8.13
N MET A 136 22.71 2.75 -7.84
CA MET A 136 21.70 3.33 -8.72
C MET A 136 21.78 4.86 -8.77
N THR A 137 21.53 5.41 -9.96
CA THR A 137 21.37 6.87 -10.13
C THR A 137 20.13 7.37 -9.39
N LYS A 138 20.14 8.64 -8.98
CA LYS A 138 18.99 9.29 -8.34
C LYS A 138 17.71 9.18 -9.20
N VAL A 139 17.85 9.29 -10.52
CA VAL A 139 16.73 9.19 -11.48
C VAL A 139 16.14 7.78 -11.45
N HIS A 140 16.96 6.74 -11.57
CA HIS A 140 16.47 5.36 -11.57
C HIS A 140 15.88 4.96 -10.20
N ILE A 141 16.41 5.50 -9.09
CA ILE A 141 15.83 5.30 -7.75
C ILE A 141 14.43 5.92 -7.68
N PHE A 142 14.27 7.14 -8.20
CA PHE A 142 12.98 7.82 -8.20
C PHE A 142 11.95 7.07 -9.04
N GLU A 143 12.30 6.70 -10.28
CA GLU A 143 11.41 5.97 -11.19
C GLU A 143 11.02 4.59 -10.63
N THR A 144 12.00 3.85 -10.11
CA THR A 144 11.79 2.56 -9.45
C THR A 144 10.88 2.72 -8.23
N GLY A 145 11.12 3.74 -7.40
CA GLY A 145 10.32 4.04 -6.22
C GLY A 145 8.86 4.36 -6.56
N VAL A 146 8.63 5.16 -7.61
CA VAL A 146 7.27 5.45 -8.11
C VAL A 146 6.57 4.17 -8.54
N LYS A 147 7.22 3.33 -9.36
CA LYS A 147 6.62 2.06 -9.84
C LYS A 147 6.35 1.08 -8.70
N PHE A 148 7.24 1.00 -7.72
CA PHE A 148 7.06 0.19 -6.52
C PHE A 148 5.84 0.66 -5.70
N LEU A 149 5.74 1.96 -5.42
CA LEU A 149 4.63 2.52 -4.65
C LEU A 149 3.30 2.42 -5.42
N ASP A 150 3.31 2.58 -6.74
CA ASP A 150 2.15 2.33 -7.59
C ASP A 150 1.66 0.89 -7.47
N PHE A 151 2.57 -0.08 -7.53
CA PHE A 151 2.24 -1.49 -7.35
C PHE A 151 1.65 -1.78 -5.96
N VAL A 152 2.26 -1.24 -4.89
CA VAL A 152 1.75 -1.41 -3.51
C VAL A 152 0.34 -0.81 -3.41
N PHE A 153 0.14 0.40 -3.93
CA PHE A 153 -1.15 1.08 -3.93
C PHE A 153 -2.21 0.26 -4.68
N ASP A 154 -1.93 -0.18 -5.90
CA ASP A 154 -2.90 -0.95 -6.70
C ASP A 154 -3.22 -2.32 -6.07
N SER A 155 -2.22 -2.96 -5.45
CA SER A 155 -2.38 -4.25 -4.78
C SER A 155 -3.23 -4.15 -3.51
N THR A 156 -3.05 -3.07 -2.74
CA THR A 156 -3.79 -2.82 -1.50
C THR A 156 -5.14 -2.16 -1.71
N HIS A 157 -5.28 -1.35 -2.76
CA HIS A 157 -6.56 -0.74 -3.15
C HIS A 157 -7.62 -1.80 -3.42
N LYS A 158 -7.26 -2.99 -3.90
CA LYS A 158 -8.21 -4.12 -4.09
C LYS A 158 -8.75 -4.72 -2.77
N ILE A 159 -8.12 -4.46 -1.63
CA ILE A 159 -8.64 -4.86 -0.32
C ILE A 159 -9.73 -3.89 0.11
N TRP A 160 -9.51 -2.61 -0.19
CA TRP A 160 -10.31 -1.51 0.28
C TRP A 160 -11.36 -1.04 -0.75
N SER A 161 -11.26 -1.45 -2.02
CA SER A 161 -12.10 -0.90 -3.10
C SER A 161 -13.57 -1.05 -2.79
N ILE A 162 -14.28 0.04 -3.08
CA ILE A 162 -15.71 0.21 -2.89
C ILE A 162 -16.48 -0.96 -3.48
N ASP A 163 -16.01 -1.67 -4.51
CA ASP A 163 -16.71 -2.83 -5.07
C ASP A 163 -16.89 -3.99 -4.07
N VAL A 164 -15.98 -4.20 -3.12
CA VAL A 164 -16.18 -5.19 -2.03
C VAL A 164 -17.28 -4.72 -1.07
N ILE A 165 -17.34 -3.41 -0.83
CA ILE A 165 -18.33 -2.76 0.02
C ILE A 165 -19.70 -2.67 -0.68
N TYR A 166 -19.73 -2.41 -1.99
CA TYR A 166 -20.92 -2.21 -2.84
C TYR A 166 -21.52 -3.55 -3.30
N LYS A 167 -20.70 -4.60 -3.52
CA LYS A 167 -21.22 -5.96 -3.71
C LYS A 167 -21.89 -6.51 -2.46
N LYS A 168 -21.55 -6.00 -1.27
CA LYS A 168 -22.22 -6.32 0.00
C LYS A 168 -23.52 -5.54 0.20
N THR A 169 -23.66 -4.32 -0.33
CA THR A 169 -24.94 -3.58 -0.27
C THR A 169 -26.00 -4.17 -1.21
N LYS A 170 -25.63 -4.71 -2.38
CA LYS A 170 -26.57 -5.40 -3.29
C LYS A 170 -27.06 -6.78 -2.83
N LYS A 171 -26.52 -7.34 -1.73
CA LYS A 171 -27.03 -8.60 -1.13
C LYS A 171 -27.95 -8.37 0.06
N LYS A 172 -28.18 -7.11 0.45
CA LYS A 172 -29.08 -6.72 1.56
C LYS A 172 -30.37 -6.04 1.08
N PHE A 173 -30.57 -5.92 -0.23
CA PHE A 173 -31.80 -5.48 -0.87
C PHE A 173 -32.19 -6.50 -1.93
#